data_AF-A0A915YGY2-F1
#
_entry.id   AF-A0A915YGY2-F1
#
_cell.length_a   1.000
_cell.length_b   1.000
_cell.length_c   1.000
_cell.angle_alpha   90.00
_cell.angle_beta   90.00
_cell.angle_gamma   90.00
#
_symmetry.space_group_name_H-M   'P 1'
#
loop_
_entity.id
_entity.type
_entity.pdbx_description
1 polymer ?
#
loop_
_entity_poly.entity_id
_entity_poly.type
_entity_poly.pdbx_seq_one_letter_code
_entity_poly.pdbx_strand_id
1 'polypeptide(L)'
;MIQSKLQLLVEELRDTLKRKEEEVVNINNSYISSSISNIKQEIDTFEAFTKKQSNDPFLMDQILKNFQKEANVIIERINELKNT
;
A
#
# COMPACT_ATOMS: atom_id res chain seq x y z
N MET A 1 -16.58 -10.73 5.02
CA MET A 1 -15.40 -11.45 5.55
C MET A 1 -14.22 -10.49 5.59
N ILE A 2 -13.33 -10.59 6.60
CA ILE A 2 -12.18 -9.69 6.75
C ILE A 2 -11.20 -9.76 5.56
N GLN A 3 -11.06 -10.94 4.95
CA GLN A 3 -10.23 -11.16 3.78
C GLN A 3 -10.61 -10.23 2.61
N SER A 4 -11.91 -10.01 2.40
CA SER A 4 -12.40 -9.07 1.37
C SER A 4 -12.02 -7.63 1.69
N LYS A 5 -12.02 -7.22 2.97
CA LYS A 5 -11.63 -5.86 3.37
C LYS A 5 -10.14 -5.61 3.18
N LEU A 6 -9.31 -6.61 3.44
CA LEU A 6 -7.86 -6.48 3.29
C LEU A 6 -7.42 -6.55 1.83
N GLN A 7 -8.14 -7.30 0.99
CA GLN A 7 -7.98 -7.22 -0.46
C GLN A 7 -8.31 -5.82 -0.99
N LEU A 8 -9.39 -5.19 -0.51
CA LEU A 8 -9.72 -3.82 -0.90
C LEU A 8 -8.60 -2.82 -0.54
N LEU A 9 -7.92 -2.98 0.61
CA LEU A 9 -6.76 -2.14 0.93
C LEU A 9 -5.61 -2.34 -0.04
N VAL A 10 -5.31 -3.59 -0.43
CA VAL A 10 -4.25 -3.89 -1.41
C VAL A 10 -4.58 -3.27 -2.77
N GLU A 11 -5.83 -3.36 -3.21
CA GLU A 11 -6.31 -2.74 -4.45
C GLU A 11 -6.18 -1.21 -4.38
N GLU A 12 -6.61 -0.59 -3.28
CA GLU A 12 -6.49 0.85 -3.06
C GLU A 12 -5.02 1.33 -3.10
N LEU A 13 -4.11 0.57 -2.48
CA LEU A 13 -2.67 0.85 -2.53
C LEU A 13 -2.11 0.79 -3.95
N ARG A 14 -2.48 -0.24 -4.72
CA ARG A 14 -2.05 -0.41 -6.11
C ARG A 14 -2.58 0.69 -7.02
N ASP A 15 -3.86 1.02 -6.89
CA ASP A 15 -4.50 2.07 -7.67
C ASP A 15 -3.93 3.45 -7.35
N THR A 16 -3.65 3.71 -6.08
CA THR A 16 -3.04 4.97 -5.63
C THR A 16 -1.61 5.10 -6.15
N LEU A 17 -0.80 4.04 -6.05
CA LEU A 17 0.54 4.05 -6.61
C LEU A 17 0.52 4.21 -8.13
N LYS A 18 -0.36 3.50 -8.83
CA LYS A 18 -0.48 3.60 -10.30
C LYS A 18 -0.83 5.02 -10.75
N ARG A 19 -1.80 5.66 -10.11
CA ARG A 19 -2.14 7.07 -10.40
C ARG A 19 -0.95 7.99 -10.17
N LYS A 20 -0.18 7.76 -9.09
CA LYS A 20 1.02 8.54 -8.81
C LYS A 20 2.13 8.27 -9.84
N GLU A 21 2.33 7.03 -10.27
CA GLU A 21 3.27 6.67 -11.34
C GLU A 21 2.96 7.41 -12.63
N GLU A 22 1.68 7.47 -13.02
CA GLU A 22 1.23 8.22 -14.19
C GLU A 22 1.43 9.74 -14.04
N GLU A 23 1.24 10.29 -12.84
CA GLU A 23 1.50 11.71 -12.53
C GLU A 23 2.99 12.06 -12.67
N VAL A 24 3.88 11.16 -12.25
CA VAL A 24 5.32 11.42 -12.20
C VAL A 24 6.11 10.80 -13.36
N VAL A 25 5.46 10.12 -14.31
CA VAL A 25 6.11 9.38 -15.42
C VAL A 25 7.03 10.25 -16.29
N ASN A 26 6.68 11.53 -16.45
CA ASN A 26 7.44 12.47 -17.25
C ASN A 26 8.60 13.12 -16.48
N ILE A 27 8.74 12.79 -15.19
CA ILE A 27 9.81 13.30 -14.35
C ILE A 27 11.00 12.36 -14.48
N ASN A 28 12.02 12.79 -15.22
CA ASN A 28 13.30 12.07 -15.31
C ASN A 28 14.11 12.22 -14.01
N ASN A 29 13.63 11.58 -12.93
CA ASN A 29 14.24 11.61 -11.62
C ASN A 29 14.43 10.18 -11.10
N SER A 30 15.70 9.79 -10.94
CA SER A 30 16.09 8.45 -10.46
C SER A 30 15.63 8.17 -9.03
N TYR A 31 15.49 9.21 -8.19
CA TYR A 31 14.97 9.09 -6.84
C TYR A 31 13.49 8.69 -6.84
N ILE A 32 12.68 9.33 -7.69
CA ILE A 32 11.26 9.00 -7.84
C ILE A 32 11.10 7.56 -8.34
N SER A 33 11.86 7.18 -9.37
CA SER A 33 11.82 5.83 -9.93
C SER A 33 12.18 4.75 -8.88
N SER A 34 13.22 5.01 -8.09
CA SER A 34 13.63 4.11 -7.00
C SER A 34 12.58 4.04 -5.90
N SER A 35 11.98 5.17 -5.54
CA SER A 35 10.95 5.25 -4.50
C SER A 35 9.69 4.47 -4.89
N ILE A 36 9.25 4.59 -6.15
CA ILE A 36 8.17 3.77 -6.73
C ILE A 36 8.49 2.29 -6.61
N SER A 37 9.69 1.86 -7.01
CA SER A 37 10.09 0.46 -6.95
C SER A 37 10.05 -0.08 -5.51
N ASN A 38 10.51 0.71 -4.54
CA ASN A 38 10.48 0.34 -3.13
C ASN A 38 9.04 0.21 -2.61
N ILE A 39 8.15 1.13 -2.98
CA ILE A 39 6.74 1.07 -2.58
C ILE A 39 6.04 -0.14 -3.21
N LYS A 40 6.35 -0.51 -4.47
CA LYS A 40 5.84 -1.76 -5.08
C LYS A 40 6.17 -2.98 -4.23
N GLN A 41 7.44 -3.11 -3.81
CA GLN A 41 7.89 -4.22 -2.96
C GLN A 41 7.20 -4.21 -1.58
N GLU A 42 6.95 -3.02 -1.03
CA GLU A 42 6.25 -2.84 0.23
C GLU A 42 4.78 -3.27 0.13
N ILE A 43 4.07 -2.91 -0.95
CA ILE A 43 2.69 -3.36 -1.22
C ILE A 43 2.64 -4.88 -1.40
N ASP A 44 3.60 -5.48 -2.11
CA ASP A 44 3.65 -6.94 -2.28
C ASP A 44 3.88 -7.66 -0.95
N THR A 45 4.73 -7.09 -0.09
CA THR A 45 4.97 -7.56 1.27
C THR A 45 3.71 -7.43 2.14
N PHE A 46 3.03 -6.29 2.06
CA PHE A 46 1.76 -6.04 2.72
C PHE A 46 0.70 -7.08 2.29
N GLU A 47 0.54 -7.31 0.99
CA GLU A 47 -0.38 -8.34 0.47
C GLU A 47 -0.04 -9.72 1.04
N ALA A 48 1.24 -10.10 1.08
CA ALA A 48 1.66 -11.38 1.65
C ALA A 48 1.29 -11.51 3.13
N PHE A 49 1.37 -10.43 3.91
CA PHE A 49 0.93 -10.42 5.31
C PHE A 49 -0.58 -10.51 5.44
N THR A 50 -1.36 -9.85 4.58
CA THR A 50 -2.82 -10.01 4.57
C THR A 50 -3.25 -11.45 4.29
N LYS A 51 -2.42 -12.29 3.68
CA LYS A 51 -2.72 -13.72 3.44
C LYS A 51 -2.46 -14.61 4.67
N LYS A 52 -1.73 -14.13 5.68
CA LYS A 52 -1.32 -14.91 6.87
C LYS A 52 -2.24 -14.71 8.09
N GLN A 53 -3.52 -14.42 7.88
CA GLN A 53 -4.41 -14.00 8.96
C GLN A 53 -4.83 -15.10 9.93
N SER A 54 -5.11 -14.69 11.16
CA SER A 54 -5.76 -15.49 12.19
C SER A 54 -7.27 -15.63 11.91
N ASN A 55 -7.84 -16.79 12.23
CA ASN A 55 -9.28 -17.04 12.17
C ASN A 55 -10.02 -16.60 13.45
N ASP A 56 -9.32 -16.02 14.43
CA ASP A 56 -9.91 -15.53 15.68
C ASP A 56 -10.74 -14.24 15.44
N PRO A 57 -12.08 -14.27 15.66
CA PRO A 57 -12.94 -13.12 15.43
C PRO A 57 -12.63 -11.90 16.30
N PHE A 58 -12.06 -12.08 17.50
CA PHE A 58 -11.71 -10.97 18.39
C PHE A 58 -10.45 -10.25 17.91
N LEU A 59 -9.52 -10.99 17.32
CA LEU A 59 -8.30 -10.44 16.74
C LEU A 59 -8.56 -9.83 15.36
N MET A 60 -9.62 -10.25 14.64
CA MET A 60 -9.95 -9.74 13.31
C MET A 60 -10.07 -8.21 13.26
N ASP A 61 -10.79 -7.57 14.19
CA ASP A 61 -10.96 -6.10 14.16
C ASP A 61 -9.64 -5.36 14.42
N GLN A 62 -8.82 -5.87 15.34
CA GLN A 62 -7.51 -5.29 15.63
C GLN A 62 -6.53 -5.47 14.45
N ILE A 63 -6.53 -6.65 13.84
CA ILE A 63 -5.74 -6.96 12.65
C ILE A 63 -6.12 -6.00 11.51
N LEU A 64 -7.42 -5.81 11.27
CA LEU A 64 -7.89 -4.91 10.23
C LEU A 64 -7.45 -3.46 10.49
N LYS A 65 -7.58 -2.97 11.73
CA LYS A 65 -7.14 -1.61 12.10
C LYS A 65 -5.65 -1.40 11.90
N ASN A 66 -4.83 -2.40 12.24
CA ASN A 66 -3.38 -2.31 12.04
C ASN A 66 -3.04 -2.25 10.55
N PHE A 67 -3.63 -3.10 9.73
CA PHE A 67 -3.45 -3.04 8.28
C PHE A 67 -3.96 -1.74 7.66
N GLN A 68 -5.08 -1.20 8.13
CA GLN A 68 -5.57 0.12 7.68
C GLN A 68 -4.57 1.24 8.02
N LYS A 69 -3.99 1.21 9.22
CA LYS A 69 -2.98 2.18 9.62
C LYS A 69 -1.73 2.07 8.75
N GLU A 70 -1.24 0.86 8.50
CA GLU A 70 -0.10 0.61 7.62
C GLU A 70 -0.39 1.06 6.18
N ALA A 71 -1.57 0.73 5.63
CA ALA A 71 -1.97 1.18 4.30
C ALA A 71 -1.98 2.71 4.20
N ASN A 72 -2.52 3.42 5.19
CA ASN A 72 -2.52 4.88 5.21
C ASN A 72 -1.11 5.48 5.18
N VAL A 73 -0.16 4.89 5.92
CA VAL A 73 1.25 5.34 5.89
C VAL A 73 1.87 5.16 4.50
N ILE A 74 1.56 4.05 3.82
CA ILE A 74 2.02 3.82 2.44
C ILE A 74 1.40 4.86 1.50
N ILE A 75 0.09 5.14 1.64
CA ILE A 75 -0.62 6.16 0.84
C ILE A 75 -0.01 7.55 1.04
N GLU A 76 0.27 7.95 2.29
CA GLU A 76 0.94 9.22 2.60
C GLU A 76 2.29 9.32 1.87
N ARG A 77 3.12 8.28 1.96
CA ARG A 77 4.41 8.23 1.26
C ARG A 77 4.29 8.27 -0.26
N ILE A 78 3.27 7.63 -0.85
CA ILE A 78 2.98 7.74 -2.29
C ILE A 78 2.65 9.19 -2.63
N ASN A 79 1.80 9.86 -1.83
CA ASN A 79 1.38 11.24 -2.07
C ASN A 79 2.52 12.25 -1.88
N GLU A 80 3.50 11.93 -1.05
CA GLU A 80 4.73 12.71 -0.87
C GLU A 80 5.71 12.60 -2.02
N LEU A 81 5.53 11.66 -2.96
CA LEU A 81 6.29 11.62 -4.20
C LEU A 81 5.95 12.86 -5.04
N LYS A 82 6.80 13.87 -4.95
CA LYS A 82 6.74 15.10 -5.73
C LYS A 82 8.15 15.53 -6.09
N ASN A 83 8.26 16.40 -7.09
CA ASN A 83 9.49 17.14 -7.34
C ASN A 83 9.82 17.98 -6.10
N THR A 84 10.82 17.56 -5.34
CA THR A 84 11.58 18.46 -4.45
C THR A 84 12.52 19.33 -5.25
#